data_AF-A0A7C2TD08-F1
#
_entry.id   AF-A0A7C2TD08-F1
#
_cell.length_a   1.000
_cell.length_b   1.000
_cell.length_c   1.000
_cell.angle_alpha   90.00
_cell.angle_beta   90.00
_cell.angle_gamma   90.00
#
_symmetry.space_group_name_H-M   'P 1'
#
loop_
_entity.id
_entity.type
_entity.pdbx_description
1 polymer ?
#
loop_
_entity_poly.entity_id
_entity_poly.type
_entity_poly.pdbx_seq_one_letter_code
_entity_poly.pdbx_strand_id
1 'polypeptide(L)'
;MNKKILAILIALMIISLQPNPAISEKQQGKLIASLNISRVLPIGKISFGINYELSYNVEYNAEVAKGDINNINLSLYGGMANLTFNFQNQTVNYNRTIKLGEQAAFNLGPLKLNILIKAEAPINVFGSASSQSSIITFENEGQQTIKIKVSDSANIGEIVKVNLPFSMRVLMAITAPINIPFFELGRVGLSPELVFQFKVISGWFERYFYLILALIIAVIIVASLAILFIVRRRKKI
;
A
#
# COMPACT_ATOMS: atom_id res chain seq x y z
N MET A 1 -14.10 0.85 -52.64
CA MET A 1 -14.27 0.94 -51.18
C MET A 1 -14.23 2.41 -50.79
N ASN A 2 -15.25 2.95 -50.12
CA ASN A 2 -15.35 4.38 -49.84
C ASN A 2 -14.34 4.76 -48.73
N LYS A 3 -13.41 5.69 -49.01
CA LYS A 3 -12.31 6.08 -48.09
C LYS A 3 -12.83 6.52 -46.70
N LYS A 4 -14.06 7.05 -46.65
CA LYS A 4 -14.74 7.44 -45.41
C LYS A 4 -15.13 6.26 -44.52
N ILE A 5 -15.55 5.14 -45.10
CA ILE A 5 -15.92 3.91 -44.37
C ILE A 5 -14.67 3.26 -43.76
N LEU A 6 -13.56 3.26 -44.50
CA LEU A 6 -12.28 2.76 -44.02
C LEU A 6 -11.74 3.60 -42.85
N ALA A 7 -11.85 4.94 -42.92
CA ALA A 7 -11.42 5.82 -41.84
C ALA A 7 -12.25 5.67 -40.56
N ILE A 8 -13.57 5.48 -40.69
CA ILE A 8 -14.46 5.22 -39.54
C ILE A 8 -14.14 3.88 -38.88
N LEU A 9 -13.90 2.82 -39.68
CA LEU A 9 -13.49 1.51 -39.17
C LEU A 9 -12.13 1.57 -38.45
N ILE A 10 -11.16 2.32 -38.97
CA ILE A 10 -9.86 2.52 -38.32
C ILE A 10 -10.01 3.31 -37.01
N ALA A 11 -10.82 4.37 -37.00
CA ALA A 11 -11.06 5.16 -35.80
C ALA A 11 -11.78 4.35 -34.69
N LEU A 12 -12.79 3.54 -35.06
CA LEU A 12 -13.46 2.62 -34.13
C LEU A 12 -12.50 1.55 -33.59
N MET A 13 -11.59 1.04 -34.44
CA MET A 13 -10.58 0.06 -34.03
C MET A 13 -9.59 0.68 -33.02
N ILE A 14 -9.11 1.91 -33.26
CA ILE A 14 -8.19 2.65 -32.38
C ILE A 14 -8.85 2.98 -31.02
N ILE A 15 -10.12 3.39 -31.01
CA ILE A 15 -10.85 3.71 -29.77
C ILE A 15 -11.14 2.44 -28.95
N SER A 16 -11.30 1.28 -29.61
CA SER A 16 -11.52 -0.02 -28.94
C SER A 16 -10.24 -0.70 -28.43
N LEU A 17 -9.06 -0.17 -28.77
CA LEU A 17 -7.74 -0.78 -28.51
C LEU A 17 -7.04 -0.26 -27.25
N GLN A 18 -7.67 0.62 -26.48
CA GLN A 18 -7.04 1.12 -25.25
C GLN A 18 -7.46 0.24 -24.07
N PRO A 19 -6.56 -0.62 -23.53
CA PRO A 19 -6.79 -1.22 -22.22
C PRO A 19 -7.01 -0.07 -21.24
N ASN A 20 -8.12 -0.10 -20.51
CA ASN A 20 -8.36 0.88 -19.45
C ASN A 20 -7.26 0.64 -18.41
N PRO A 21 -6.26 1.54 -18.28
CA PRO A 21 -5.14 1.26 -17.41
C PRO A 21 -5.67 1.12 -15.98
N ALA A 22 -5.15 0.15 -15.24
CA ALA A 22 -5.36 0.08 -13.80
C ALA A 22 -4.96 1.45 -13.21
N ILE A 23 -5.95 2.21 -12.73
CA ILE A 23 -5.70 3.55 -12.22
C ILE A 23 -5.03 3.41 -10.86
N SER A 24 -3.82 3.96 -10.76
CA SER A 24 -3.10 4.07 -9.50
C SER A 24 -3.70 5.23 -8.69
N GLU A 25 -4.28 4.93 -7.54
CA GLU A 25 -4.74 5.91 -6.57
C GLU A 25 -3.63 6.19 -5.55
N LYS A 26 -3.36 7.48 -5.33
CA LYS A 26 -2.42 7.95 -4.29
C LYS A 26 -3.19 8.50 -3.11
N GLN A 27 -2.94 7.95 -1.93
CA GLN A 27 -3.50 8.42 -0.68
C GLN A 27 -2.39 8.84 0.28
N GLN A 28 -2.59 9.97 0.95
CA GLN A 28 -1.68 10.47 1.97
C GLN A 28 -2.45 10.79 3.23
N GLY A 29 -1.81 10.60 4.38
CA GLY A 29 -2.42 10.96 5.65
C GLY A 29 -1.46 10.83 6.82
N LYS A 30 -2.04 10.95 8.01
CA LYS A 30 -1.32 10.94 9.28
C LYS A 30 -1.88 9.87 10.20
N LEU A 31 -0.99 9.22 10.95
CA LEU A 31 -1.27 8.24 11.97
C LEU A 31 -0.78 8.80 13.31
N ILE A 32 -1.64 8.84 14.32
CA ILE A 32 -1.30 9.43 15.62
C ILE A 32 -1.30 8.35 16.71
N ALA A 33 -0.29 8.41 17.58
CA ALA A 33 -0.15 7.61 18.78
C ALA A 33 0.00 8.49 20.02
N SER A 34 -0.66 8.11 21.11
CA SER A 34 -0.40 8.65 22.44
C SER A 34 -0.23 7.50 23.42
N LEU A 35 0.90 7.45 24.10
CA LEU A 35 1.25 6.39 25.05
C LEU A 35 1.81 7.02 26.33
N ASN A 36 1.15 6.74 27.45
CA ASN A 36 1.59 7.18 28.77
C ASN A 36 1.88 5.95 29.62
N ILE A 37 3.08 5.87 30.17
CA ILE A 37 3.59 4.74 30.95
C ILE A 37 4.20 5.27 32.24
N SER A 38 3.95 4.59 33.35
CA SER A 38 4.65 4.84 34.61
C SER A 38 5.36 3.57 35.04
N ARG A 39 6.67 3.65 35.31
CA ARG A 39 7.51 2.50 35.66
C ARG A 39 8.44 2.82 36.83
N VAL A 40 8.65 1.83 37.68
CA VAL A 40 9.69 1.88 38.73
C VAL A 40 10.94 1.21 38.17
N LEU A 41 12.04 1.96 38.10
CA LEU A 41 13.35 1.46 37.68
C LEU A 41 14.28 1.41 38.90
N PRO A 42 15.42 0.69 38.82
CA PRO A 42 16.41 0.60 39.92
C PRO A 42 16.96 1.96 40.39
N ILE A 43 16.75 2.99 39.57
CA ILE A 43 17.19 4.39 39.71
C ILE A 43 16.02 5.34 40.05
N GLY A 44 14.90 4.81 40.56
CA GLY A 44 13.75 5.60 41.00
C GLY A 44 12.48 5.39 40.17
N LYS A 45 11.44 6.18 40.45
CA LYS A 45 10.17 6.15 39.71
C LYS A 45 10.25 7.09 38.52
N ILE A 46 9.90 6.58 37.34
CA ILE A 46 9.99 7.29 36.08
C ILE A 46 8.64 7.19 35.38
N SER A 47 8.01 8.32 35.09
CA SER A 47 6.87 8.35 34.17
C SER A 47 7.32 8.86 32.81
N PHE A 48 6.75 8.28 31.77
CA PHE A 48 7.10 8.50 30.38
C PHE A 48 5.82 8.70 29.59
N GLY A 49 5.68 9.84 28.92
CA GLY A 49 4.63 10.11 27.96
C GLY A 49 5.25 10.28 26.58
N ILE A 50 4.60 9.74 25.56
CA ILE A 50 4.94 9.98 24.16
C ILE A 50 3.66 10.26 23.37
N ASN A 51 3.65 11.38 22.66
CA ASN A 51 2.75 11.63 21.56
C ASN A 51 3.57 11.61 20.28
N TYR A 52 3.20 10.77 19.34
CA TYR A 52 3.93 10.59 18.09
C TYR A 52 2.99 10.67 16.90
N GLU A 53 3.41 11.40 15.89
CA GLU A 53 2.71 11.49 14.61
C GLU A 53 3.57 10.86 13.52
N LEU A 54 2.97 9.99 12.72
CA LEU A 54 3.56 9.36 11.55
C LEU A 54 2.84 9.83 10.31
N SER A 55 3.57 10.04 9.23
CA SER A 55 2.97 10.30 7.92
C SER A 55 3.08 9.07 7.05
N TYR A 56 2.04 8.81 6.26
CA TYR A 56 2.03 7.75 5.28
C TYR A 56 1.71 8.28 3.90
N ASN A 57 2.25 7.59 2.90
CA ASN A 57 1.87 7.71 1.51
C ASN A 57 1.62 6.30 0.98
N VAL A 58 0.49 6.10 0.32
CA VAL A 58 0.14 4.83 -0.28
C VAL A 58 -0.20 5.04 -1.74
N GLU A 59 0.28 4.13 -2.56
CA GLU A 59 -0.05 4.02 -3.97
C GLU A 59 -0.56 2.60 -4.25
N TYR A 60 -1.76 2.46 -4.83
CA TYR A 60 -2.36 1.17 -5.16
C TYR A 60 -3.24 1.25 -6.42
N ASN A 61 -3.45 0.12 -7.08
CA ASN A 61 -4.39 0.05 -8.21
C ASN A 61 -5.83 -0.10 -7.74
N ALA A 62 -6.74 0.74 -8.24
CA ALA A 62 -8.16 0.73 -7.90
C ALA A 62 -8.94 -0.46 -8.50
N GLU A 63 -8.43 -1.09 -9.55
CA GLU A 63 -9.01 -2.27 -10.19
C GLU A 63 -7.93 -3.34 -10.44
N VAL A 64 -8.28 -4.61 -10.21
CA VAL A 64 -7.36 -5.75 -10.33
C VAL A 64 -8.09 -6.92 -10.98
N ALA A 65 -7.45 -7.56 -11.96
CA ALA A 65 -8.02 -8.72 -12.62
C ALA A 65 -7.89 -10.00 -11.77
N LYS A 66 -8.74 -10.98 -12.06
CA LYS A 66 -8.68 -12.30 -11.41
C LYS A 66 -7.33 -12.97 -11.67
N GLY A 67 -6.76 -13.61 -10.65
CA GLY A 67 -5.46 -14.29 -10.74
C GLY A 67 -4.25 -13.36 -10.64
N ASP A 68 -4.44 -12.05 -10.85
CA ASP A 68 -3.36 -11.08 -10.83
C ASP A 68 -2.88 -10.73 -9.42
N ILE A 69 -1.66 -10.21 -9.35
CA ILE A 69 -1.05 -9.70 -8.13
C ILE A 69 -1.08 -8.18 -8.18
N ASN A 70 -1.77 -7.57 -7.22
CA ASN A 70 -1.72 -6.14 -6.98
C ASN A 70 -0.58 -5.79 -6.02
N ASN A 71 0.13 -4.72 -6.34
CA ASN A 71 1.20 -4.20 -5.51
C ASN A 71 0.72 -2.90 -4.85
N ILE A 72 0.56 -2.94 -3.53
CA ILE A 72 0.28 -1.74 -2.73
C ILE A 72 1.62 -1.23 -2.22
N ASN A 73 2.04 -0.08 -2.73
CA ASN A 73 3.26 0.58 -2.32
C ASN A 73 2.93 1.49 -1.14
N LEU A 74 3.46 1.16 0.04
CA LEU A 74 3.24 1.90 1.28
C LEU A 74 4.57 2.48 1.74
N SER A 75 4.62 3.80 1.86
CA SER A 75 5.74 4.51 2.45
C SER A 75 5.33 5.06 3.81
N LEU A 76 6.13 4.77 4.82
CA LEU A 76 6.04 5.41 6.12
C LEU A 76 7.23 6.34 6.33
N TYR A 77 6.92 7.53 6.81
CA TYR A 77 7.88 8.55 7.19
C TYR A 77 7.69 8.85 8.66
N GLY A 78 8.81 9.00 9.37
CA GLY A 78 8.84 9.43 10.76
C GLY A 78 8.23 10.82 10.89
N GLY A 79 7.82 11.15 12.11
CA GLY A 79 7.33 12.49 12.40
C GLY A 79 7.76 12.99 13.76
N MET A 80 7.00 13.95 14.26
CA MET A 80 7.35 14.69 15.47
C MET A 80 6.94 13.89 16.71
N ALA A 81 7.90 13.62 17.60
CA ALA A 81 7.67 13.03 18.89
C ALA A 81 7.68 14.13 19.97
N ASN A 82 6.59 14.23 20.72
CA ASN A 82 6.59 14.95 21.98
C ASN A 82 6.75 13.93 23.12
N LEU A 83 7.88 13.99 23.80
CA LEU A 83 8.27 13.09 24.87
C LEU A 83 8.28 13.85 26.19
N THR A 84 7.56 13.35 27.18
CA THR A 84 7.56 13.86 28.54
C THR A 84 8.15 12.83 29.47
N PHE A 85 9.15 13.24 30.26
CA PHE A 85 9.73 12.41 31.28
C PHE A 85 9.55 13.06 32.65
N ASN A 86 9.05 12.30 33.63
CA ASN A 86 8.89 12.76 35.00
C ASN A 86 9.73 11.88 35.94
N PHE A 87 10.65 12.51 36.69
CA PHE A 87 11.52 11.87 37.68
C PHE A 87 11.46 12.65 38.98
N GLN A 88 11.20 12.00 40.12
CA GLN A 88 11.45 12.52 41.49
C GLN A 88 11.48 14.07 41.61
N ASN A 89 10.41 14.76 41.19
CA ASN A 89 10.19 16.23 41.24
C ASN A 89 10.69 17.08 40.04
N GLN A 90 11.07 16.49 38.91
CA GLN A 90 11.40 17.20 37.66
C GLN A 90 10.62 16.62 36.49
N THR A 91 9.98 17.51 35.73
CA THR A 91 9.35 17.19 34.45
C THR A 91 10.21 17.77 33.34
N VAL A 92 10.64 16.93 32.42
CA VAL A 92 11.38 17.34 31.23
C VAL A 92 10.57 17.01 30.00
N ASN A 93 10.26 18.04 29.22
CA ASN A 93 9.54 17.92 27.96
C ASN A 93 10.51 18.10 26.80
N TYR A 94 10.53 17.13 25.89
CA TYR A 94 11.29 17.18 24.65
C TYR A 94 10.33 17.11 23.48
N ASN A 95 10.33 18.14 22.66
CA ASN A 95 9.72 18.08 21.35
C ASN A 95 10.82 17.90 20.31
N ARG A 96 10.85 16.74 19.66
CA ARG A 96 11.89 16.40 18.70
C ARG A 96 11.31 15.56 17.56
N THR A 97 11.71 15.86 16.34
CA THR A 97 11.50 14.94 15.22
C THR A 97 12.37 13.71 15.41
N ILE A 98 11.74 12.55 15.51
CA ILE A 98 12.42 11.26 15.62
C ILE A 98 11.98 10.45 14.41
N LYS A 99 12.93 10.05 13.58
CA LYS A 99 12.60 9.19 12.44
C LYS A 99 12.26 7.79 12.91
N LEU A 100 11.41 7.09 12.16
CA LEU A 100 11.15 5.69 12.43
C LEU A 100 12.45 4.90 12.30
N GLY A 101 12.77 4.06 13.28
CA GLY A 101 14.06 3.35 13.33
C GLY A 101 15.25 4.14 13.87
N GLU A 102 15.13 5.45 14.03
CA GLU A 102 16.19 6.27 14.62
C GLU A 102 16.26 6.04 16.12
N GLN A 103 17.49 5.85 16.62
CA GLN A 103 17.78 5.89 18.04
C GLN A 103 18.03 7.33 18.49
N ALA A 104 17.12 7.87 19.30
CA ALA A 104 17.27 9.19 19.89
C ALA A 104 17.81 9.08 21.33
N ALA A 105 18.96 9.70 21.59
CA ALA A 105 19.54 9.77 22.93
C ALA A 105 19.12 11.05 23.67
N PHE A 106 18.78 10.90 24.96
CA PHE A 106 18.39 11.98 25.87
C PHE A 106 19.28 11.94 27.11
N ASN A 107 19.86 13.09 27.46
CA ASN A 107 20.65 13.25 28.66
C ASN A 107 19.81 13.93 29.75
N LEU A 108 19.60 13.23 30.86
CA LEU A 108 18.71 13.60 31.96
C LEU A 108 19.50 13.64 33.26
N GLY A 109 20.63 14.37 33.24
CA GLY A 109 21.56 14.45 34.36
C GLY A 109 22.39 13.16 34.49
N PRO A 110 22.23 12.36 35.56
CA PRO A 110 22.97 11.10 35.71
C PRO A 110 22.48 9.97 34.77
N LEU A 111 21.33 10.16 34.12
CA LEU A 111 20.70 9.16 33.27
C LEU A 111 20.85 9.50 31.79
N LYS A 112 21.26 8.51 30.99
CA LYS A 112 21.21 8.58 29.54
C LYS A 112 20.20 7.57 29.01
N LEU A 113 19.12 8.06 28.42
CA LEU A 113 18.07 7.25 27.83
C LEU A 113 18.21 7.23 26.32
N ASN A 114 18.03 6.06 25.72
CA ASN A 114 17.92 5.92 24.28
C ASN A 114 16.53 5.42 23.96
N ILE A 115 15.83 6.12 23.09
CA ILE A 115 14.50 5.75 22.61
C ILE A 115 14.61 5.31 21.17
N LEU A 116 13.95 4.21 20.84
CA LEU A 116 13.78 3.71 19.49
C LEU A 116 12.29 3.46 19.24
N ILE A 117 11.77 4.03 18.16
CA ILE A 117 10.38 3.87 17.74
C ILE A 117 10.34 2.93 16.54
N LYS A 118 9.53 1.87 16.64
CA LYS A 118 9.25 0.94 15.55
C LYS A 118 7.75 0.90 15.26
N ALA A 119 7.38 0.59 14.03
CA ALA A 119 5.98 0.41 13.63
C ALA A 119 5.80 -0.96 12.96
N GLU A 120 4.65 -1.57 13.22
CA GLU A 120 4.25 -2.84 12.62
C GLU A 120 2.76 -2.82 12.26
N ALA A 121 2.40 -3.46 11.16
CA ALA A 121 1.03 -3.57 10.71
C ALA A 121 0.75 -5.00 10.22
N PRO A 122 -0.06 -5.78 10.94
CA PRO A 122 -0.66 -6.99 10.40
C PRO A 122 -1.42 -6.69 9.11
N ILE A 123 -1.39 -7.60 8.14
CA ILE A 123 -2.12 -7.47 6.89
C ILE A 123 -3.39 -8.32 6.96
N ASN A 124 -4.53 -7.66 7.06
CA ASN A 124 -5.83 -8.31 7.05
C ASN A 124 -6.47 -8.14 5.68
N VAL A 125 -6.61 -9.23 4.94
CA VAL A 125 -7.25 -9.24 3.61
C VAL A 125 -8.64 -9.84 3.71
N PHE A 126 -9.63 -9.16 3.15
CA PHE A 126 -11.02 -9.61 3.08
C PHE A 126 -11.47 -9.73 1.63
N GLY A 127 -12.34 -10.71 1.36
CA GLY A 127 -12.80 -11.08 0.02
C GLY A 127 -11.98 -12.21 -0.60
N SER A 128 -12.18 -12.47 -1.89
CA SER A 128 -11.51 -13.52 -2.65
C SER A 128 -10.07 -13.16 -3.05
N ALA A 129 -9.26 -12.80 -2.07
CA ALA A 129 -7.84 -12.49 -2.26
C ALA A 129 -7.02 -12.94 -1.04
N SER A 130 -5.71 -13.06 -1.24
CA SER A 130 -4.77 -13.37 -0.17
C SER A 130 -3.54 -12.48 -0.25
N SER A 131 -2.92 -12.23 0.90
CA SER A 131 -1.61 -11.58 0.96
C SER A 131 -0.52 -12.64 0.99
N GLN A 132 0.60 -12.35 0.33
CA GLN A 132 1.82 -13.18 0.46
C GLN A 132 2.54 -12.97 1.80
N SER A 133 2.20 -11.92 2.54
CA SER A 133 2.78 -11.58 3.84
C SER A 133 1.68 -11.37 4.87
N SER A 134 1.90 -11.79 6.11
CA SER A 134 0.94 -11.62 7.21
C SER A 134 1.16 -10.32 8.02
N ILE A 135 2.35 -9.73 7.93
CA ILE A 135 2.73 -8.53 8.67
C ILE A 135 3.77 -7.72 7.90
N ILE A 136 3.75 -6.40 8.10
CA ILE A 136 4.77 -5.48 7.63
C ILE A 136 5.41 -4.87 8.86
N THR A 137 6.74 -4.91 8.91
CA THR A 137 7.52 -4.28 9.97
C THR A 137 8.33 -3.16 9.36
N PHE A 138 8.19 -1.97 9.92
CA PHE A 138 8.99 -0.81 9.54
C PHE A 138 10.06 -0.59 10.61
N GLU A 139 11.25 -1.09 10.31
CA GLU A 139 12.43 -0.89 11.15
C GLU A 139 13.10 0.45 10.93
N ASN A 140 12.90 1.07 9.76
CA ASN A 140 13.35 2.40 9.38
C ASN A 140 12.27 3.09 8.53
N GLU A 141 12.40 4.40 8.31
CA GLU A 141 11.65 5.10 7.25
C GLU A 141 11.91 4.44 5.89
N GLY A 142 10.86 4.34 5.08
CA GLY A 142 11.01 3.80 3.74
C GLY A 142 9.71 3.26 3.16
N GLN A 143 9.88 2.67 1.98
CA GLN A 143 8.80 2.09 1.21
C GLN A 143 8.81 0.57 1.35
N GLN A 144 7.63 0.00 1.55
CA GLN A 144 7.35 -1.42 1.56
C GLN A 144 6.29 -1.72 0.50
N THR A 145 6.40 -2.86 -0.16
CA THR A 145 5.40 -3.31 -1.15
C THR A 145 4.64 -4.49 -0.58
N ILE A 146 3.31 -4.37 -0.52
CA ILE A 146 2.40 -5.43 -0.13
C ILE A 146 1.86 -6.07 -1.41
N LYS A 147 1.96 -7.39 -1.48
CA LYS A 147 1.50 -8.17 -2.63
C LYS A 147 0.20 -8.89 -2.30
N ILE A 148 -0.87 -8.50 -3.00
CA ILE A 148 -2.19 -9.08 -2.84
C ILE A 148 -2.54 -9.86 -4.10
N LYS A 149 -2.69 -11.18 -3.99
CA LYS A 149 -3.11 -12.05 -5.08
C LYS A 149 -4.63 -12.20 -5.06
N VAL A 150 -5.30 -11.87 -6.15
CA VAL A 150 -6.73 -12.12 -6.34
C VAL A 150 -6.93 -13.56 -6.77
N SER A 151 -7.91 -14.25 -6.18
CA SER A 151 -8.24 -15.64 -6.55
C SER A 151 -8.70 -15.73 -8.02
N ASP A 152 -8.35 -16.82 -8.69
CA ASP A 152 -8.86 -17.13 -10.03
C ASP A 152 -10.39 -17.33 -10.02
N SER A 153 -10.95 -17.73 -8.87
CA SER A 153 -12.39 -17.94 -8.65
C SER A 153 -13.17 -16.69 -8.25
N ALA A 154 -12.52 -15.53 -8.07
CA ALA A 154 -13.18 -14.31 -7.61
C ALA A 154 -14.32 -13.88 -8.54
N ASN A 155 -15.39 -13.29 -7.99
CA ASN A 155 -16.50 -12.79 -8.81
C ASN A 155 -16.15 -11.42 -9.41
N ILE A 156 -16.63 -11.15 -10.63
CA ILE A 156 -16.44 -9.81 -11.24
C ILE A 156 -17.27 -8.81 -10.43
N GLY A 157 -16.67 -7.68 -10.12
CA GLY A 157 -17.27 -6.63 -9.30
C GLY A 157 -17.17 -6.87 -7.80
N GLU A 158 -16.59 -7.99 -7.37
CA GLU A 158 -16.27 -8.23 -5.97
C GLU A 158 -15.27 -7.17 -5.46
N ILE A 159 -15.45 -6.73 -4.21
CA ILE A 159 -14.57 -5.77 -3.56
C ILE A 159 -13.59 -6.54 -2.68
N VAL A 160 -12.30 -6.37 -2.94
CA VAL A 160 -11.25 -6.83 -2.05
C VAL A 160 -10.85 -5.67 -1.15
N LYS A 161 -10.80 -5.93 0.15
CA LYS A 161 -10.45 -4.93 1.17
C LYS A 161 -9.19 -5.37 1.91
N VAL A 162 -8.24 -4.46 2.06
CA VAL A 162 -7.00 -4.69 2.80
C VAL A 162 -6.94 -3.69 3.94
N ASN A 163 -6.96 -4.20 5.17
CA ASN A 163 -6.82 -3.41 6.38
C ASN A 163 -5.41 -3.57 6.96
N LEU A 164 -4.82 -2.45 7.35
CA LEU A 164 -3.55 -2.37 8.05
C LEU A 164 -3.76 -1.64 9.39
N PRO A 165 -4.06 -2.38 10.48
CA PRO A 165 -4.05 -1.83 11.82
C PRO A 165 -2.61 -1.60 12.28
N PHE A 166 -2.10 -0.39 12.11
CA PHE A 166 -0.75 -0.07 12.56
C PHE A 166 -0.68 -0.07 14.09
N SER A 167 0.45 -0.54 14.60
CA SER A 167 0.83 -0.35 15.99
C SER A 167 2.26 0.17 16.05
N MET A 168 2.51 1.00 17.06
CA MET A 168 3.81 1.56 17.34
C MET A 168 4.34 0.94 18.63
N ARG A 169 5.59 0.48 18.57
CA ARG A 169 6.35 -0.03 19.70
C ARG A 169 7.40 0.97 20.08
N VAL A 170 7.46 1.27 21.38
CA VAL A 170 8.47 2.17 21.94
C VAL A 170 9.44 1.33 22.74
N LEU A 171 10.69 1.33 22.32
CA LEU A 171 11.79 0.64 22.99
C LEU A 171 12.66 1.67 23.69
N MET A 172 13.12 1.34 24.90
CA MET A 172 14.04 2.18 25.66
C MET A 172 15.24 1.36 26.12
N ALA A 173 16.42 1.97 26.05
CA ALA A 173 17.62 1.51 26.71
C ALA A 173 18.13 2.60 27.68
N ILE A 174 18.78 2.18 28.75
CA ILE A 174 19.40 3.06 29.75
C ILE A 174 20.90 2.75 29.70
N THR A 175 21.74 3.74 29.47
CA THR A 175 23.19 3.50 29.31
C THR A 175 24.05 4.06 30.44
N ALA A 176 23.44 4.78 31.39
CA ALA A 176 24.12 5.30 32.57
C ALA A 176 23.12 5.57 33.72
N PRO A 177 23.53 5.39 34.99
CA PRO A 177 24.78 4.75 35.43
C PRO A 177 24.76 3.22 35.28
N ILE A 178 23.59 2.63 35.01
CA ILE A 178 23.40 1.19 34.76
C ILE A 178 23.17 1.01 33.26
N ASN A 179 23.79 -0.01 32.66
CA ASN A 179 23.58 -0.36 31.27
C ASN A 179 22.46 -1.42 31.14
N ILE A 180 21.26 -0.97 30.79
CA ILE A 180 20.10 -1.80 30.51
C ILE A 180 19.88 -1.75 28.98
N PRO A 181 19.96 -2.89 28.28
CA PRO A 181 19.74 -2.95 26.83
C PRO A 181 18.30 -2.59 26.47
N PHE A 182 18.01 -2.44 25.18
CA PHE A 182 16.66 -2.11 24.73
C PHE A 182 15.61 -3.11 25.24
N PHE A 183 14.60 -2.58 25.91
CA PHE A 183 13.41 -3.30 26.31
C PHE A 183 12.15 -2.55 25.85
N GLU A 184 11.05 -3.28 25.67
CA GLU A 184 9.77 -2.67 25.29
C GLU A 184 9.19 -1.91 26.48
N LEU A 185 8.98 -0.61 26.29
CA LEU A 185 8.25 0.22 27.26
C LEU A 185 6.76 -0.01 27.15
N GLY A 186 6.28 -0.08 25.90
CA GLY A 186 4.90 -0.38 25.59
C GLY A 186 4.62 -0.28 24.11
N ARG A 187 3.37 -0.58 23.80
CA ARG A 187 2.81 -0.62 22.45
C ARG A 187 1.49 0.13 22.43
N VAL A 188 1.23 0.85 21.36
CA VAL A 188 -0.02 1.57 21.15
C VAL A 188 -0.49 1.37 19.71
N GLY A 189 -1.80 1.17 19.52
CA GLY A 189 -2.41 1.15 18.19
C GLY A 189 -2.44 2.57 17.61
N LEU A 190 -2.14 2.69 16.32
CA LEU A 190 -2.26 3.96 15.61
C LEU A 190 -3.66 4.09 15.03
N SER A 191 -4.21 5.29 15.10
CA SER A 191 -5.51 5.59 14.51
C SER A 191 -5.41 6.77 13.53
N PRO A 192 -6.14 6.72 12.41
CA PRO A 192 -7.02 5.62 11.94
C PRO A 192 -6.24 4.39 11.43
N GLU A 193 -6.91 3.24 11.26
CA GLU A 193 -6.34 2.12 10.49
C GLU A 193 -6.33 2.48 8.99
N LEU A 194 -5.30 2.02 8.24
CA LEU A 194 -5.31 2.20 6.79
C LEU A 194 -6.14 1.12 6.13
N VAL A 195 -7.06 1.54 5.27
CA VAL A 195 -7.98 0.65 4.56
C VAL A 195 -7.89 0.93 3.07
N PHE A 196 -7.54 -0.09 2.30
CA PHE A 196 -7.53 -0.04 0.84
C PHE A 196 -8.66 -0.90 0.30
N GLN A 197 -9.27 -0.46 -0.80
CA GLN A 197 -10.30 -1.22 -1.49
C GLN A 197 -10.04 -1.17 -2.98
N PHE A 198 -10.20 -2.30 -3.64
CA PHE A 198 -10.15 -2.38 -5.09
C PHE A 198 -11.17 -3.37 -5.61
N LYS A 199 -11.63 -3.13 -6.84
CA LYS A 199 -12.68 -3.91 -7.48
C LYS A 199 -12.08 -4.97 -8.40
N VAL A 200 -12.60 -6.20 -8.31
CA VAL A 200 -12.19 -7.29 -9.19
C VAL A 200 -12.80 -7.09 -10.57
N ILE A 201 -11.96 -7.07 -11.60
CA ILE A 201 -12.38 -6.97 -13.00
C ILE A 201 -12.11 -8.27 -13.79
N SER A 202 -12.72 -8.41 -14.95
CA SER A 202 -12.43 -9.54 -15.83
C SER A 202 -11.08 -9.34 -16.55
N GLY A 203 -10.06 -10.11 -16.18
CA GLY A 203 -8.81 -10.20 -16.96
C GLY A 203 -8.98 -10.91 -18.32
N TRP A 204 -10.18 -11.43 -18.60
CA TRP A 204 -10.49 -12.20 -19.80
C TRP A 204 -10.62 -11.34 -21.05
N PHE A 205 -11.04 -10.07 -20.90
CA PHE A 205 -11.24 -9.21 -22.06
C PHE A 205 -9.92 -8.99 -22.79
N GLU A 206 -8.83 -8.63 -22.11
CA GLU A 206 -7.53 -8.41 -22.77
C GLU A 206 -6.94 -9.66 -23.45
N ARG A 207 -7.07 -10.84 -22.84
CA ARG A 207 -6.46 -12.09 -23.35
C ARG A 207 -7.17 -12.66 -24.57
N TYR A 208 -8.49 -12.51 -24.65
CA TYR A 208 -9.30 -12.98 -25.79
C TYR A 208 -9.64 -11.86 -26.77
N PHE A 209 -9.46 -10.59 -26.43
CA PHE A 209 -9.74 -9.47 -27.32
C PHE A 209 -8.94 -9.58 -28.62
N TYR A 210 -7.64 -9.87 -28.54
CA TYR A 210 -6.81 -10.08 -29.74
C TYR A 210 -7.26 -11.28 -30.58
N LEU A 211 -7.78 -12.32 -29.93
CA LEU A 211 -8.30 -13.53 -30.58
C LEU A 211 -9.63 -13.25 -31.29
N ILE A 212 -10.54 -12.51 -30.64
CA ILE A 212 -11.83 -12.08 -31.19
C ILE A 212 -11.61 -11.07 -32.32
N LEU A 213 -10.67 -10.13 -32.16
CA LEU A 213 -10.29 -9.16 -33.19
C LEU A 213 -9.69 -9.86 -34.42
N ALA A 214 -8.79 -10.83 -34.22
CA ALA A 214 -8.23 -11.63 -35.31
C ALA A 214 -9.32 -12.41 -36.06
N LEU A 215 -10.30 -12.96 -35.35
CA LEU A 215 -11.44 -13.64 -35.96
C LEU A 215 -12.29 -12.70 -36.83
N ILE A 216 -12.59 -11.49 -36.32
CA ILE A 216 -13.36 -10.48 -37.05
C ILE A 216 -12.61 -10.05 -38.33
N ILE A 217 -11.31 -9.79 -38.24
CA ILE A 217 -10.47 -9.44 -39.39
C ILE A 217 -10.46 -10.56 -40.43
N ALA A 218 -10.32 -11.81 -40.00
CA ALA A 218 -10.34 -12.97 -40.89
C ALA A 218 -11.67 -13.08 -41.65
N VAL A 219 -12.80 -12.89 -40.97
CA VAL A 219 -14.14 -12.91 -41.60
C VAL A 219 -14.27 -11.80 -42.65
N ILE A 220 -13.79 -10.59 -42.35
CA ILE A 220 -13.83 -9.45 -43.29
C ILE A 220 -12.97 -9.73 -44.54
N ILE A 221 -11.79 -10.32 -44.38
CA ILE A 221 -10.90 -10.68 -45.50
C ILE A 221 -11.58 -11.71 -46.40
N VAL A 222 -12.14 -12.77 -45.82
CA VAL A 222 -12.82 -13.84 -46.57
C VAL A 222 -14.04 -13.28 -47.33
N ALA A 223 -14.87 -12.46 -46.69
CA ALA A 223 -16.00 -11.81 -47.34
C ALA A 223 -15.57 -10.89 -48.49
N SER A 224 -14.51 -10.11 -48.30
CA SER A 224 -13.95 -9.23 -49.33
C SER A 224 -13.42 -10.00 -50.53
N LEU A 225 -12.71 -11.11 -50.29
CA LEU A 225 -12.22 -12.01 -51.34
C LEU A 225 -13.36 -12.67 -52.11
N ALA A 226 -14.41 -13.11 -51.41
CA ALA A 226 -15.60 -13.70 -52.04
C ALA A 226 -16.32 -12.68 -52.96
N ILE A 227 -16.51 -11.44 -52.49
CA ILE A 227 -17.09 -10.36 -53.30
C ILE A 227 -16.20 -10.08 -54.52
N LEU A 228 -14.88 -10.00 -54.34
CA LEU A 228 -13.93 -9.73 -55.41
C LEU A 228 -13.92 -10.87 -56.45
N PHE A 229 -14.06 -12.11 -56.01
CA PHE A 229 -14.21 -13.28 -56.88
C PHE A 229 -15.51 -13.23 -57.70
N ILE A 230 -16.65 -12.91 -57.08
CA ILE A 230 -17.94 -12.76 -57.76
C ILE A 230 -17.88 -11.64 -58.81
N VAL A 231 -17.32 -10.48 -58.46
CA VAL A 231 -17.18 -9.34 -59.37
C VAL A 231 -16.25 -9.66 -60.54
N ARG A 232 -15.12 -10.34 -60.29
CA ARG A 232 -14.21 -10.78 -61.36
C ARG A 232 -14.87 -11.80 -62.29
N ARG A 233 -15.69 -12.70 -61.76
CA ARG A 233 -16.42 -13.70 -62.57
C ARG A 233 -17.48 -13.04 -63.46
N ARG A 234 -18.20 -12.03 -62.96
CA ARG A 234 -19.18 -11.26 -63.75
C ARG A 234 -18.56 -10.38 -64.85
N LYS A 235 -17.30 -9.97 -64.73
CA LYS A 235 -16.59 -9.19 -65.77
C LYS A 235 -15.96 -10.05 -66.88
N LYS A 236 -15.97 -11.38 -66.74
CA LYS A 236 -15.44 -12.33 -67.74
C LYS A 236 -16.54 -13.01 -68.58
N ILE A 237 -17.79 -12.60 -68.40
CA ILE A 237 -18.96 -12.94 -69.23
C ILE A 237 -19.32 -11.66 -69.98
#